data_AF-A0A9P7Y665-F1
#
_entry.id   AF-A0A9P7Y665-F1
#
_cell.length_a   1.000
_cell.length_b   1.000
_cell.length_c   1.000
_cell.angle_alpha   90.00
_cell.angle_beta   90.00
_cell.angle_gamma   90.00
#
_symmetry.space_group_name_H-M   'P 1'
#
loop_
_entity.id
_entity.type
_entity.pdbx_description
1 polymer ?
#
loop_
_entity_poly.entity_id
_entity_poly.type
_entity_poly.pdbx_seq_one_letter_code
_entity_poly.pdbx_strand_id
1 'polypeptide(L)'
;MSTYSSSNINPLHRQRVKGREIIVTEEPRLHLVWFHDRIFMKPLPRYLLSWEFWERFLVDTSVGLGECRDAVRGAALGHLRSYRYLIQHESDFIVAKQDHLRLIPQDVQWTEFCHLVSALDRIKDADVSARYCYGELRLSRLNFYAPFFLRKFHFEQVHGQYSDYFTRLYGPVLFVLAGVSTLLNGMQVQLAVDQVASSHDHSSWSVFRSFSAITLIGTAFISLCFCILWLWIFLDEWIYTIKIRRRKRRESESLQC
;
A
#
# COMPACT_ATOMS: atom_id res chain seq x y z
N MET A 1 -14.67 -3.74 0.38
CA MET A 1 -14.37 -4.10 1.78
C MET A 1 -13.43 -5.31 1.77
N SER A 2 -12.50 -5.45 2.70
CA SER A 2 -11.75 -6.71 2.89
C SER A 2 -12.67 -7.68 3.61
N THR A 3 -13.34 -8.56 2.88
CA THR A 3 -14.24 -9.57 3.44
C THR A 3 -13.45 -10.80 3.86
N TYR A 4 -13.85 -11.42 4.97
CA TYR A 4 -13.37 -12.74 5.38
C TYR A 4 -13.96 -13.77 4.43
N SER A 5 -13.34 -13.91 3.27
CA SER A 5 -13.82 -14.77 2.20
C SER A 5 -12.63 -15.12 1.32
N SER A 6 -12.33 -16.42 1.26
CA SER A 6 -11.28 -16.99 0.43
C SER A 6 -11.60 -16.86 -1.07
N SER A 7 -12.88 -16.79 -1.42
CA SER A 7 -13.37 -16.60 -2.78
C SER A 7 -13.34 -15.14 -3.25
N ASN A 8 -13.05 -14.17 -2.38
CA ASN A 8 -12.91 -12.77 -2.75
C ASN A 8 -11.55 -12.48 -3.42
N ILE A 9 -11.28 -13.20 -4.51
CA ILE A 9 -10.11 -13.05 -5.38
C ILE A 9 -10.65 -12.85 -6.79
N ASN A 10 -10.32 -11.71 -7.39
CA ASN A 10 -10.73 -11.42 -8.76
C ASN A 10 -9.75 -12.06 -9.74
N PRO A 11 -10.24 -12.65 -10.84
CA PRO A 11 -9.40 -13.18 -11.90
C PRO A 11 -8.48 -12.12 -12.52
N LEU A 12 -7.40 -12.55 -13.18
CA LEU A 12 -6.37 -11.68 -13.75
C LEU A 12 -6.92 -10.64 -14.74
N HIS A 13 -7.80 -11.04 -15.65
CA HIS A 13 -8.46 -10.13 -16.59
C HIS A 13 -9.24 -9.04 -15.84
N ARG A 14 -9.91 -9.41 -14.73
CA ARG A 14 -10.70 -8.48 -13.92
C ARG A 14 -9.81 -7.55 -13.09
N GLN A 15 -8.60 -7.97 -12.71
CA GLN A 15 -7.61 -7.04 -12.13
C GLN A 15 -7.27 -5.93 -13.11
N ARG A 16 -7.07 -6.26 -14.39
CA ARG A 16 -6.81 -5.27 -15.44
C ARG A 16 -8.01 -4.35 -15.68
N VAL A 17 -9.24 -4.89 -15.67
CA VAL A 17 -10.47 -4.08 -15.75
C VAL A 17 -10.57 -3.09 -14.59
N LYS A 18 -10.08 -3.45 -13.39
CA LYS A 18 -10.01 -2.54 -12.24
C LYS A 18 -8.88 -1.51 -12.33
N GLY A 19 -8.13 -1.48 -13.42
CA GLY A 19 -6.98 -0.59 -13.61
C GLY A 19 -5.81 -0.96 -12.70
N ARG A 20 -5.69 -2.23 -12.29
CA ARG A 20 -4.57 -2.68 -11.45
C ARG A 20 -3.44 -3.26 -12.29
N GLU A 21 -2.25 -2.69 -12.13
CA GLU A 21 -0.97 -3.25 -12.54
C GLU A 21 -0.60 -4.45 -11.64
N ILE A 22 -0.17 -5.55 -12.26
CA ILE A 22 0.24 -6.76 -11.55
C ILE A 22 1.75 -6.69 -11.34
N ILE A 23 2.18 -6.66 -10.08
CA ILE A 23 3.59 -6.62 -9.69
C ILE A 23 4.00 -7.97 -9.14
N VAL A 24 5.06 -8.54 -9.69
CA VAL A 24 5.63 -9.81 -9.25
C VAL A 24 6.41 -9.62 -7.95
N THR A 25 6.20 -10.52 -6.97
CA THR A 25 6.93 -10.52 -5.69
C THR A 25 7.24 -11.95 -5.24
N GLU A 26 8.41 -12.20 -4.66
CA GLU A 26 8.71 -13.52 -4.08
C GLU A 26 8.18 -13.70 -2.66
N GLU A 27 7.71 -12.60 -2.03
CA GLU A 27 7.26 -12.60 -0.65
C GLU A 27 5.82 -13.13 -0.50
N PRO A 28 5.60 -14.27 0.18
CA PRO A 28 4.26 -14.86 0.36
C PRO A 28 3.29 -13.94 1.12
N ARG A 29 3.84 -13.04 1.93
CA ARG A 29 3.11 -12.07 2.76
C ARG A 29 2.45 -10.97 1.92
N LEU A 30 2.99 -10.67 0.74
CA LEU A 30 2.47 -9.63 -0.16
C LEU A 30 1.56 -10.17 -1.25
N HIS A 31 1.55 -11.47 -1.52
CA HIS A 31 0.67 -12.04 -2.54
C HIS A 31 -0.81 -11.67 -2.31
N LEU A 32 -1.55 -11.26 -3.34
CA LEU A 32 -2.94 -10.75 -3.25
C LEU A 32 -3.13 -9.48 -2.39
N VAL A 33 -2.04 -8.81 -2.01
CA VAL A 33 -2.10 -7.50 -1.38
C VAL A 33 -2.11 -6.45 -2.49
N TRP A 34 -3.03 -5.50 -2.42
CA TRP A 34 -3.14 -4.42 -3.40
C TRP A 34 -3.08 -3.05 -2.75
N PHE A 35 -2.54 -2.10 -3.49
CA PHE A 35 -2.35 -0.72 -3.09
C PHE A 35 -2.56 0.19 -4.29
N HIS A 36 -3.52 1.12 -4.17
CA HIS A 36 -3.95 1.98 -5.27
C HIS A 36 -4.26 1.20 -6.57
N ASP A 37 -3.44 1.40 -7.58
CA ASP A 37 -3.47 0.84 -8.92
C ASP A 37 -2.55 -0.38 -9.07
N ARG A 38 -2.04 -0.95 -7.98
CA ARG A 38 -1.10 -2.08 -8.02
C ARG A 38 -1.60 -3.25 -7.19
N ILE A 39 -1.31 -4.47 -7.65
CA ILE A 39 -1.52 -5.70 -6.89
C ILE A 39 -0.28 -6.57 -6.95
N PHE A 40 0.17 -7.03 -5.78
CA PHE A 40 1.34 -7.88 -5.66
C PHE A 40 0.94 -9.34 -5.80
N MET A 41 1.66 -10.09 -6.64
CA MET A 41 1.40 -11.49 -6.89
C MET A 41 2.71 -12.28 -6.85
N LYS A 42 2.70 -13.37 -6.08
CA LYS A 42 3.78 -14.34 -6.08
C LYS A 42 3.64 -15.34 -7.22
N PRO A 43 4.67 -15.53 -8.08
CA PRO A 43 4.67 -16.56 -9.12
C PRO A 43 4.52 -17.95 -8.52
N LEU A 44 3.86 -18.84 -9.26
CA LEU A 44 3.70 -20.23 -8.87
C LEU A 44 5.04 -20.96 -9.02
N PRO A 45 5.67 -21.39 -7.91
CA PRO A 45 6.96 -22.04 -7.99
C PRO A 45 6.83 -23.43 -8.62
N ARG A 46 7.76 -23.79 -9.51
CA ARG A 46 7.78 -25.08 -10.23
C ARG A 46 7.74 -26.29 -9.29
N TYR A 47 8.43 -26.21 -8.16
CA TYR A 47 8.47 -27.31 -7.20
C TYR A 47 7.09 -27.62 -6.58
N LEU A 48 6.16 -26.65 -6.52
CA LEU A 48 4.79 -26.91 -6.06
C LEU A 48 3.95 -27.71 -7.06
N LEU A 49 4.41 -27.81 -8.32
CA LEU A 49 3.78 -28.60 -9.37
C LEU A 49 4.35 -30.03 -9.46
N SER A 50 5.47 -30.32 -8.80
CA SER A 50 6.10 -31.65 -8.80
C SER A 50 5.55 -32.50 -7.65
N TRP A 51 5.03 -33.68 -7.98
CA TRP A 51 4.53 -34.62 -6.97
C TRP A 51 5.64 -35.13 -6.04
N GLU A 52 6.85 -35.34 -6.57
CA GLU A 52 8.00 -35.81 -5.78
C GLU A 52 8.35 -34.84 -4.65
N PHE A 53 8.18 -33.54 -4.89
CA PHE A 53 8.37 -32.52 -3.86
C PHE A 53 7.32 -32.64 -2.75
N TRP A 54 6.05 -32.84 -3.10
CA TRP A 54 4.97 -33.01 -2.13
C TRP A 54 5.19 -34.24 -1.27
N GLU A 55 5.50 -35.37 -1.89
CA GLU A 55 5.75 -36.63 -1.18
C GLU A 55 6.89 -36.48 -0.16
N ARG A 56 8.04 -35.96 -0.61
CA ARG A 56 9.26 -35.89 0.19
C ARG A 56 9.23 -34.83 1.30
N PHE A 57 8.62 -33.67 1.04
CA PHE A 57 8.73 -32.52 1.95
C PHE A 57 7.43 -32.18 2.69
N LEU A 58 6.27 -32.57 2.16
CA LEU A 58 4.96 -32.17 2.69
C LEU A 58 4.13 -33.36 3.20
N VAL A 59 4.42 -34.59 2.76
CA VAL A 59 3.68 -35.80 3.15
C VAL A 59 4.50 -36.71 4.09
N ASP A 60 5.73 -37.09 3.73
CA ASP A 60 6.50 -38.13 4.44
C ASP A 60 6.94 -37.72 5.85
N THR A 61 6.27 -38.20 6.90
CA THR A 61 6.49 -37.86 8.33
C THR A 61 7.83 -38.30 8.91
N SER A 62 8.66 -39.01 8.14
CA SER A 62 9.99 -39.48 8.59
C SER A 62 10.98 -38.34 8.90
N VAL A 63 10.83 -37.18 8.25
CA VAL A 63 11.68 -36.01 8.45
C VAL A 63 11.11 -35.15 9.60
N GLY A 64 11.84 -34.99 10.71
CA GLY A 64 11.42 -34.33 11.97
C GLY A 64 11.06 -32.83 11.92
N LEU A 65 10.20 -32.42 10.97
CA LEU A 65 9.73 -31.06 10.72
C LEU A 65 8.31 -30.78 11.25
N GLY A 66 7.66 -31.79 11.87
CA GLY A 66 6.36 -31.74 12.57
C GLY A 66 5.48 -30.51 12.29
N GLU A 67 5.41 -29.59 13.25
CA GLU A 67 4.54 -28.40 13.18
C GLU A 67 4.89 -27.42 12.06
N CYS A 68 6.18 -27.24 11.76
CA CYS A 68 6.61 -26.39 10.64
C CYS A 68 6.11 -26.94 9.30
N ARG A 69 6.02 -28.27 9.17
CA ARG A 69 5.54 -28.89 7.95
C ARG A 69 4.06 -28.62 7.72
N ASP A 70 3.21 -28.82 8.73
CA ASP A 70 1.78 -28.59 8.58
C ASP A 70 1.50 -27.12 8.23
N ALA A 71 2.25 -26.20 8.83
CA ALA A 71 2.20 -24.79 8.48
C ALA A 71 2.63 -24.52 7.02
N VAL A 72 3.73 -25.13 6.55
CA VAL A 72 4.22 -24.99 5.17
C VAL A 72 3.26 -25.63 4.18
N ARG A 73 2.72 -26.81 4.49
CA ARG A 73 1.72 -27.52 3.68
C ARG A 73 0.46 -26.67 3.54
N GLY A 74 -0.07 -26.14 4.64
CA GLY A 74 -1.23 -25.24 4.60
C GLY A 74 -0.96 -23.95 3.83
N ALA A 75 0.26 -23.41 3.88
CA ALA A 75 0.64 -22.24 3.10
C ALA A 75 0.77 -22.56 1.59
N ALA A 76 1.32 -23.72 1.23
CA ALA A 76 1.46 -24.18 -0.14
C ALA A 76 0.10 -24.47 -0.78
N LEU A 77 -0.79 -25.18 -0.06
CA LEU A 77 -2.16 -25.44 -0.49
C LEU A 77 -2.95 -24.14 -0.68
N GLY A 78 -2.82 -23.20 0.28
CA GLY A 78 -3.45 -21.89 0.18
C GLY A 78 -2.96 -21.08 -1.03
N HIS A 79 -1.67 -21.16 -1.35
CA HIS A 79 -1.09 -20.51 -2.52
C HIS A 79 -1.55 -21.16 -3.84
N LEU A 80 -1.61 -22.49 -3.92
CA LEU A 80 -2.16 -23.15 -5.11
C LEU A 80 -3.64 -22.78 -5.31
N ARG A 81 -4.40 -22.74 -4.21
CA ARG A 81 -5.81 -22.39 -4.23
C ARG A 81 -6.07 -20.96 -4.70
N SER A 82 -5.20 -19.99 -4.39
CA SER A 82 -5.37 -18.63 -4.93
C SER A 82 -5.22 -18.60 -6.45
N TYR A 83 -4.34 -19.42 -7.03
CA TYR A 83 -4.19 -19.54 -8.48
C TYR A 83 -5.45 -20.07 -9.19
N ARG A 84 -6.20 -20.96 -8.55
CA ARG A 84 -7.53 -21.38 -9.02
C ARG A 84 -8.50 -20.19 -9.16
N TYR A 85 -8.48 -19.25 -8.23
CA TYR A 85 -9.35 -18.08 -8.32
C TYR A 85 -8.83 -17.00 -9.26
N LEU A 86 -7.51 -16.87 -9.40
CA LEU A 86 -6.86 -15.92 -10.29
C LEU A 86 -7.05 -16.28 -11.77
N ILE A 87 -7.07 -17.58 -12.10
CA ILE A 87 -7.13 -18.06 -13.48
C ILE A 87 -8.37 -18.92 -13.66
N GLN A 88 -9.44 -18.29 -14.15
CA GLN A 88 -10.72 -18.96 -14.40
C GLN A 88 -10.96 -19.20 -15.89
N HIS A 89 -10.40 -18.35 -16.73
CA HIS A 89 -10.54 -18.44 -18.18
C HIS A 89 -9.19 -18.57 -18.88
N GLU A 90 -9.20 -19.05 -20.12
CA GLU A 90 -8.01 -19.15 -20.97
C GLU A 90 -7.36 -17.77 -21.20
N SER A 91 -8.16 -16.70 -21.26
CA SER A 91 -7.63 -15.32 -21.31
C SER A 91 -6.78 -14.96 -20.09
N ASP A 92 -7.15 -15.45 -18.90
CA ASP A 92 -6.35 -15.27 -17.68
C ASP A 92 -5.05 -16.06 -17.75
N PHE A 93 -5.11 -17.27 -18.29
CA PHE A 93 -3.94 -18.13 -18.47
C PHE A 93 -2.91 -17.51 -19.41
N ILE A 94 -3.36 -16.94 -20.52
CA ILE A 94 -2.50 -16.20 -21.45
C ILE A 94 -1.85 -15.00 -20.74
N VAL A 95 -2.61 -14.25 -19.92
CA VAL A 95 -2.07 -13.14 -19.11
C VAL A 95 -1.01 -13.64 -18.12
N ALA A 96 -1.28 -14.75 -17.43
CA ALA A 96 -0.34 -15.34 -16.47
C ALA A 96 0.99 -15.76 -17.11
N LYS A 97 0.97 -16.16 -18.38
CA LYS A 97 2.14 -16.55 -19.18
C LYS A 97 2.84 -15.39 -19.88
N GLN A 98 2.41 -14.14 -19.71
CA GLN A 98 3.13 -13.02 -20.32
C GLN A 98 4.55 -12.90 -19.76
N ASP A 99 5.52 -12.55 -20.63
CA ASP A 99 6.95 -12.54 -20.29
C ASP A 99 7.33 -11.64 -19.12
N HIS A 100 6.58 -10.56 -18.90
CA HIS A 100 6.82 -9.63 -17.80
C HIS A 100 6.23 -10.10 -16.46
N LEU A 101 5.28 -11.05 -16.47
CA LEU A 101 4.62 -11.56 -15.26
C LEU A 101 5.13 -12.94 -14.86
N ARG A 102 5.24 -13.87 -15.83
CA ARG A 102 5.69 -15.27 -15.63
C ARG A 102 5.15 -15.90 -14.35
N LEU A 103 3.85 -15.71 -14.10
CA LEU A 103 3.19 -16.22 -12.90
C LEU A 103 3.07 -17.75 -12.92
N ILE A 104 3.03 -18.34 -14.11
CA ILE A 104 3.03 -19.79 -14.32
C ILE A 104 4.23 -20.16 -15.21
N PRO A 105 4.85 -21.34 -15.02
CA PRO A 105 5.88 -21.84 -15.92
C PRO A 105 5.39 -21.92 -17.38
N GLN A 106 6.26 -21.53 -18.33
CA GLN A 106 5.90 -21.43 -19.75
C GLN A 106 5.59 -22.78 -20.41
N ASP A 107 6.15 -23.84 -19.86
CA ASP A 107 6.02 -25.23 -20.28
C ASP A 107 4.62 -25.80 -20.05
N VAL A 108 3.87 -25.26 -19.08
CA VAL A 108 2.53 -25.77 -18.71
C VAL A 108 1.51 -25.41 -19.80
N GLN A 109 0.73 -26.41 -20.21
CA GLN A 109 -0.39 -26.25 -21.15
C GLN A 109 -1.69 -25.93 -20.42
N TRP A 110 -2.65 -25.30 -21.13
CA TRP A 110 -3.95 -24.95 -20.55
C TRP A 110 -4.69 -26.20 -20.01
N THR A 111 -4.71 -27.29 -20.78
CA THR A 111 -5.37 -28.54 -20.39
C THR A 111 -4.80 -29.12 -19.09
N GLU A 112 -3.48 -29.14 -18.95
CA GLU A 112 -2.79 -29.59 -17.74
C GLU A 112 -3.16 -28.71 -16.53
N PHE A 113 -3.22 -27.40 -16.74
CA PHE A 113 -3.64 -26.46 -15.73
C PHE A 113 -5.12 -26.66 -15.33
N CYS A 114 -6.02 -26.95 -16.27
CA CYS A 114 -7.41 -27.29 -15.96
C CYS A 114 -7.52 -28.53 -15.07
N HIS A 115 -6.73 -29.57 -15.34
CA HIS A 115 -6.67 -30.76 -14.49
C HIS A 115 -6.17 -30.44 -13.08
N LEU A 116 -5.13 -29.60 -12.96
CA LEU A 116 -4.64 -29.10 -11.68
C LEU A 116 -5.74 -28.34 -10.92
N VAL A 117 -6.39 -27.37 -11.55
CA VAL A 117 -7.45 -26.56 -10.92
C VAL A 117 -8.62 -27.43 -10.46
N SER A 118 -9.00 -28.44 -11.24
CA SER A 118 -10.03 -29.40 -10.84
C SER A 118 -9.62 -30.19 -9.59
N ALA A 119 -8.35 -30.58 -9.46
CA ALA A 119 -7.87 -31.26 -8.25
C ALA A 119 -7.87 -30.33 -7.02
N LEU A 120 -7.58 -29.04 -7.21
CA LEU A 120 -7.58 -28.02 -6.16
C LEU A 120 -8.99 -27.69 -5.62
N ASP A 121 -10.05 -28.10 -6.31
CA ASP A 121 -11.43 -27.88 -5.86
C ASP A 121 -11.74 -28.56 -4.52
N ARG A 122 -11.01 -29.65 -4.22
CA ARG A 122 -11.17 -30.43 -3.00
C ARG A 122 -10.62 -29.73 -1.74
N ILE A 123 -9.81 -28.68 -1.89
CA ILE A 123 -9.12 -28.01 -0.78
C ILE A 123 -10.08 -27.04 -0.07
N LYS A 124 -10.37 -27.30 1.21
CA LYS A 124 -11.26 -26.47 2.02
C LYS A 124 -10.48 -25.38 2.77
N ASP A 125 -11.21 -24.41 3.34
CA ASP A 125 -10.62 -23.37 4.19
C ASP A 125 -9.94 -23.91 5.45
N ALA A 126 -10.31 -25.11 5.91
CA ALA A 126 -9.68 -25.77 7.05
C ALA A 126 -8.27 -26.32 6.74
N ASP A 127 -7.98 -26.60 5.47
CA ASP A 127 -6.73 -27.24 5.04
C ASP A 127 -5.60 -26.24 4.76
N VAL A 128 -5.92 -24.94 4.80
CA VAL A 128 -4.99 -23.86 4.42
C VAL A 128 -4.57 -23.02 5.60
N SER A 129 -3.43 -22.34 5.47
CA SER A 129 -3.02 -21.34 6.45
C SER A 129 -4.06 -20.21 6.55
N ALA A 130 -4.29 -19.71 7.78
CA ALA A 130 -5.25 -18.64 8.07
C ALA A 130 -5.11 -17.40 7.18
N ARG A 131 -3.91 -17.13 6.66
CA ARG A 131 -3.67 -16.03 5.70
C ARG A 131 -4.45 -16.20 4.40
N TYR A 132 -4.69 -17.42 3.94
CA TYR A 132 -5.39 -17.72 2.68
C TYR A 132 -6.90 -17.89 2.84
N CYS A 133 -7.42 -17.80 4.07
CA CYS A 133 -8.84 -17.58 4.33
C CYS A 133 -9.29 -16.18 3.91
N TYR A 134 -8.33 -15.25 3.80
CA TYR A 134 -8.54 -13.93 3.23
C TYR A 134 -8.15 -13.94 1.74
N GLY A 135 -9.02 -13.41 0.89
CA GLY A 135 -8.71 -13.17 -0.51
C GLY A 135 -7.83 -11.94 -0.71
N GLU A 136 -8.32 -10.95 -1.44
CA GLU A 136 -7.58 -9.70 -1.68
C GLU A 136 -7.53 -8.79 -0.45
N LEU A 137 -6.31 -8.43 -0.05
CA LEU A 137 -6.06 -7.54 1.09
C LEU A 137 -5.62 -6.16 0.62
N ARG A 138 -6.15 -5.11 1.26
CA ARG A 138 -5.76 -3.74 0.94
C ARG A 138 -4.62 -3.30 1.85
N LEU A 139 -3.48 -2.92 1.27
CA LEU A 139 -2.28 -2.54 2.03
C LEU A 139 -2.54 -1.35 2.97
N SER A 140 -3.35 -0.36 2.57
CA SER A 140 -3.64 0.80 3.43
C SER A 140 -4.32 0.41 4.74
N ARG A 141 -5.19 -0.60 4.73
CA ARG A 141 -5.82 -1.13 5.94
C ARG A 141 -4.83 -1.94 6.76
N LEU A 142 -4.00 -2.74 6.08
CA LEU A 142 -2.99 -3.54 6.75
C LEU A 142 -1.96 -2.66 7.46
N ASN A 143 -1.53 -1.55 6.84
CA ASN A 143 -0.67 -0.55 7.45
C ASN A 143 -1.36 0.19 8.61
N PHE A 144 -2.66 0.46 8.54
CA PHE A 144 -3.41 1.04 9.66
C PHE A 144 -3.43 0.12 10.90
N TYR A 145 -3.55 -1.19 10.68
CA TYR A 145 -3.59 -2.19 11.75
C TYR A 145 -2.20 -2.67 12.20
N ALA A 146 -1.15 -2.44 11.41
CA ALA A 146 0.20 -2.90 11.70
C ALA A 146 0.77 -2.41 13.06
N PRO A 147 0.57 -1.16 13.49
CA PRO A 147 1.01 -0.71 14.81
C PRO A 147 0.34 -1.47 15.96
N PHE A 148 -0.95 -1.79 15.80
CA PHE A 148 -1.76 -2.44 16.84
C PHE A 148 -1.49 -3.94 16.96
N PHE A 149 -1.36 -4.65 15.83
CA PHE A 149 -1.24 -6.12 15.83
C PHE A 149 0.20 -6.62 15.68
N LEU A 150 1.04 -5.91 14.94
CA LEU A 150 2.38 -6.38 14.54
C LEU A 150 3.51 -5.60 15.22
N ARG A 151 3.19 -4.59 16.03
CA ARG A 151 4.15 -3.70 16.72
C ARG A 151 5.22 -3.13 15.76
N LYS A 152 4.86 -3.01 14.47
CA LYS A 152 5.67 -2.44 13.39
C LYS A 152 4.92 -1.23 12.84
N PHE A 153 5.64 -0.14 12.56
CA PHE A 153 5.05 1.12 12.10
C PHE A 153 4.33 0.97 10.75
N HIS A 154 4.87 0.14 9.85
CA HIS A 154 4.25 -0.20 8.58
C HIS A 154 4.44 -1.70 8.29
N PHE A 155 3.47 -2.32 7.60
CA PHE A 155 3.57 -3.70 7.13
C PHE A 155 4.53 -3.80 5.95
N GLU A 156 4.38 -2.90 4.97
CA GLU A 156 5.26 -2.75 3.81
C GLU A 156 5.25 -1.29 3.34
N GLN A 157 6.43 -0.72 3.10
CA GLN A 157 6.57 0.67 2.64
C GLN A 157 6.67 0.70 1.11
N VAL A 158 5.51 0.63 0.44
CA VAL A 158 5.44 0.66 -1.03
C VAL A 158 5.71 2.06 -1.61
N HIS A 159 5.63 3.10 -0.78
CA HIS A 159 5.98 4.47 -1.18
C HIS A 159 7.19 4.96 -0.39
N GLY A 160 8.32 5.07 -1.08
CA GLY A 160 9.41 5.97 -0.67
C GLY A 160 9.25 7.39 -1.23
N GLN A 161 8.19 7.67 -2.00
CA GLN A 161 8.02 8.94 -2.69
C GLN A 161 6.84 9.73 -2.10
N TYR A 162 7.21 10.80 -1.38
CA TYR A 162 6.31 11.78 -0.75
C TYR A 162 5.39 12.53 -1.74
N SER A 163 5.69 12.45 -3.05
CA SER A 163 5.05 13.22 -4.11
C SER A 163 3.52 13.10 -4.11
N ASP A 164 2.98 11.88 -4.04
CA ASP A 164 1.53 11.65 -4.19
C ASP A 164 0.69 12.22 -3.05
N TYR A 165 1.27 12.32 -1.85
CA TYR A 165 0.63 12.98 -0.71
C TYR A 165 0.63 14.50 -0.89
N PHE A 166 1.77 15.07 -1.30
CA PHE A 166 1.90 16.50 -1.53
C PHE A 166 1.05 16.99 -2.70
N THR A 167 0.94 16.23 -3.80
CA THR A 167 0.12 16.59 -4.96
C THR A 167 -1.35 16.76 -4.60
N ARG A 168 -1.90 15.92 -3.70
CA ARG A 168 -3.30 16.03 -3.25
C ARG A 168 -3.54 17.23 -2.34
N LEU A 169 -2.56 17.61 -1.54
CA LEU A 169 -2.65 18.76 -0.63
C LEU A 169 -2.41 20.08 -1.36
N TYR A 170 -1.62 20.07 -2.45
CA TYR A 170 -1.21 21.27 -3.18
C TYR A 170 -2.38 22.09 -3.74
N GLY A 171 -3.40 21.44 -4.32
CA GLY A 171 -4.56 22.12 -4.90
C GLY A 171 -5.35 22.96 -3.89
N PRO A 172 -5.84 22.37 -2.78
CA PRO A 172 -6.54 23.11 -1.72
C PRO A 172 -5.67 24.22 -1.09
N VAL A 173 -4.37 23.99 -0.91
CA VAL A 173 -3.46 24.98 -0.33
C VAL A 173 -3.29 26.19 -1.25
N LEU A 174 -3.09 25.97 -2.55
CA LEU A 174 -3.02 27.05 -3.52
C LEU A 174 -4.33 27.85 -3.60
N PHE A 175 -5.47 27.18 -3.50
CA PHE A 175 -6.77 27.85 -3.52
C PHE A 175 -6.95 28.78 -2.31
N VAL A 176 -6.62 28.31 -1.10
CA VAL A 176 -6.65 29.14 0.12
C VAL A 176 -5.65 30.30 0.01
N LEU A 177 -4.43 30.03 -0.46
CA LEU A 177 -3.39 31.04 -0.63
C LEU A 177 -3.81 32.13 -1.63
N ALA A 178 -4.38 31.74 -2.77
CA ALA A 178 -4.91 32.66 -3.78
C ALA A 178 -6.09 33.49 -3.25
N GLY A 179 -7.01 32.86 -2.51
CA GLY A 179 -8.13 33.56 -1.88
C GLY A 179 -7.65 34.63 -0.89
N VAL A 180 -6.71 34.26 0.00
CA VAL A 180 -6.12 35.19 0.96
C VAL A 180 -5.32 36.30 0.28
N SER A 181 -4.51 35.98 -0.72
CA SER A 181 -3.73 36.97 -1.47
C SER A 181 -4.63 37.98 -2.20
N THR A 182 -5.74 37.51 -2.78
CA THR A 182 -6.71 38.38 -3.46
C THR A 182 -7.39 39.33 -2.47
N LEU A 183 -7.79 38.83 -1.29
CA LEU A 183 -8.37 39.65 -0.23
C LEU A 183 -7.38 40.69 0.30
N LEU A 184 -6.12 40.31 0.52
CA LEU A 184 -5.07 41.22 0.96
C LEU A 184 -4.77 42.30 -0.08
N ASN A 185 -4.70 41.94 -1.37
CA ASN A 185 -4.49 42.90 -2.45
C ASN A 185 -5.66 43.88 -2.58
N GLY A 186 -6.92 43.40 -2.49
CA GLY A 186 -8.09 44.28 -2.49
C GLY A 186 -8.07 45.28 -1.33
N MET A 187 -7.61 44.84 -0.15
CA MET A 187 -7.46 45.69 1.02
C MET A 187 -6.33 46.74 0.86
N GLN A 188 -5.21 46.37 0.24
CA GLN A 188 -4.12 47.32 -0.05
C GLN A 188 -4.60 48.43 -0.99
N VAL A 189 -5.41 48.10 -2.00
CA VAL A 189 -5.99 49.06 -2.94
C VAL A 189 -6.94 50.03 -2.21
N GLN A 190 -7.81 49.51 -1.34
CA GLN A 190 -8.73 50.36 -0.58
C GLN A 190 -7.99 51.30 0.39
N LEU A 191 -6.98 50.81 1.13
CA LEU A 191 -6.18 51.64 2.03
C LEU A 191 -5.40 52.73 1.27
N ALA A 192 -4.94 52.44 0.06
CA ALA A 192 -4.28 53.44 -0.78
C ALA A 192 -5.26 54.52 -1.27
N VAL A 193 -6.51 54.14 -1.58
CA VAL A 193 -7.57 55.09 -1.96
C VAL A 193 -7.97 55.98 -0.77
N ASP A 194 -8.12 55.42 0.43
CA ASP A 194 -8.49 56.17 1.64
C ASP A 194 -7.37 57.13 2.10
N GLN A 195 -6.09 56.85 1.81
CA GLN A 195 -5.01 57.81 2.05
C GLN A 195 -5.09 59.04 1.15
N VAL A 196 -5.63 58.89 -0.07
CA VAL A 196 -5.81 59.97 -1.05
C VAL A 196 -7.13 60.71 -0.79
N ALA A 197 -8.16 60.02 -0.34
CA ALA A 197 -9.46 60.57 0.03
C ALA A 197 -9.46 60.95 1.53
N SER A 198 -8.99 62.16 1.84
CA SER A 198 -8.86 62.70 3.20
C SER A 198 -10.20 62.91 3.95
N SER A 199 -10.91 61.85 4.31
CA SER A 199 -12.09 61.88 5.19
C SER A 199 -11.78 61.13 6.50
N HIS A 200 -11.41 61.89 7.52
CA HIS A 200 -10.99 61.42 8.83
C HIS A 200 -12.21 60.98 9.66
N ASP A 201 -12.71 59.76 9.43
CA ASP A 201 -13.67 59.11 10.34
C ASP A 201 -12.96 58.05 11.19
N HIS A 202 -12.71 58.38 12.46
CA HIS A 202 -11.83 57.64 13.37
C HIS A 202 -12.35 56.22 13.72
N SER A 203 -13.65 55.97 13.53
CA SER A 203 -14.29 54.69 13.83
C SER A 203 -13.92 53.61 12.81
N SER A 204 -13.94 53.96 11.51
CA SER A 204 -13.65 53.03 10.41
C SER A 204 -12.18 52.57 10.44
N TRP A 205 -11.25 53.48 10.74
CA TRP A 205 -9.80 53.19 10.74
C TRP A 205 -9.38 52.10 11.75
N SER A 206 -10.01 52.07 12.93
CA SER A 206 -9.71 51.09 13.98
C SER A 206 -10.19 49.67 13.62
N VAL A 207 -11.36 49.58 12.99
CA VAL A 207 -11.95 48.30 12.53
C VAL A 207 -11.08 47.70 11.42
N PHE A 208 -10.63 48.52 10.46
CA PHE A 208 -9.76 48.05 9.38
C PHE A 208 -8.37 47.61 9.85
N ARG A 209 -7.77 48.33 10.82
CA ARG A 209 -6.48 47.93 11.39
C ARG A 209 -6.56 46.60 12.14
N SER A 210 -7.64 46.40 12.89
CA SER A 210 -7.89 45.15 13.62
C SER A 210 -8.12 43.97 12.67
N PHE A 211 -8.88 44.18 11.59
CA PHE A 211 -9.12 43.15 10.58
C PHE A 211 -7.84 42.76 9.82
N SER A 212 -7.01 43.76 9.44
CA SER A 212 -5.71 43.53 8.80
C SER A 212 -4.77 42.75 9.74
N ALA A 213 -4.69 43.13 11.01
CA ALA A 213 -3.89 42.44 12.01
C ALA A 213 -4.35 40.97 12.20
N ILE A 214 -5.65 40.71 12.27
CA ILE A 214 -6.21 39.35 12.39
C ILE A 214 -5.88 38.51 11.16
N THR A 215 -5.95 39.10 9.96
CA THR A 215 -5.67 38.37 8.71
C THR A 215 -4.18 38.04 8.62
N LEU A 216 -3.30 38.99 8.99
CA LEU A 216 -1.85 38.77 9.02
C LEU A 216 -1.46 37.72 10.07
N ILE A 217 -2.04 37.78 11.27
CA ILE A 217 -1.86 36.76 12.32
C ILE A 217 -2.37 35.40 11.85
N GLY A 218 -3.53 35.34 11.19
CA GLY A 218 -4.09 34.12 10.64
C GLY A 218 -3.20 33.49 9.58
N THR A 219 -2.64 34.29 8.66
CA THR A 219 -1.69 33.80 7.66
C THR A 219 -0.38 33.32 8.28
N ALA A 220 0.15 34.06 9.26
CA ALA A 220 1.36 33.66 9.99
C ALA A 220 1.13 32.35 10.76
N PHE A 221 -0.05 32.18 11.36
CA PHE A 221 -0.43 30.96 12.06
C PHE A 221 -0.56 29.76 11.10
N ILE A 222 -1.24 29.94 9.96
CA ILE A 222 -1.35 28.88 8.94
C ILE A 222 0.04 28.51 8.41
N SER A 223 0.88 29.50 8.09
CA SER A 223 2.27 29.27 7.67
C SER A 223 3.07 28.53 8.73
N LEU A 224 2.92 28.88 10.00
CA LEU A 224 3.58 28.19 11.12
C LEU A 224 3.10 26.74 11.23
N CYS A 225 1.80 26.48 11.11
CA CYS A 225 1.26 25.12 11.09
C CYS A 225 1.84 24.29 9.94
N PHE A 226 1.98 24.87 8.73
CA PHE A 226 2.65 24.21 7.61
C PHE A 226 4.12 23.90 7.90
N CYS A 227 4.86 24.85 8.48
CA CYS A 227 6.25 24.64 8.89
C CYS A 227 6.37 23.53 9.94
N ILE A 228 5.48 23.49 10.93
CA ILE A 228 5.46 22.43 11.96
C ILE A 228 5.15 21.07 11.35
N LEU A 229 4.15 20.98 10.47
CA LEU A 229 3.83 19.74 9.76
C LEU A 229 5.02 19.24 8.92
N TRP A 230 5.70 20.16 8.23
CA TRP A 230 6.87 19.84 7.43
C TRP A 230 8.04 19.35 8.30
N LEU A 231 8.30 20.02 9.43
CA LEU A 231 9.31 19.58 10.40
C LEU A 231 8.95 18.22 11.02
N TRP A 232 7.68 17.98 11.32
CA TRP A 232 7.23 16.70 11.87
C TRP A 232 7.47 15.55 10.89
N ILE A 233 7.10 15.75 9.62
CA ILE A 233 7.38 14.83 8.51
C ILE A 233 8.89 14.54 8.39
N PHE A 234 9.71 15.59 8.41
CA PHE A 234 11.16 15.46 8.27
C PHE A 234 11.79 14.70 9.44
N LEU A 235 11.34 14.98 10.67
CA LEU A 235 11.81 14.31 11.88
C LEU A 235 11.42 12.83 11.89
N ASP A 236 10.21 12.48 11.47
CA ASP A 236 9.76 11.09 11.40
C ASP A 236 10.62 10.28 10.42
N GLU A 237 10.90 10.84 9.23
CA GLU A 237 11.76 10.21 8.22
C GLU A 237 13.22 10.06 8.70
N TRP A 238 13.73 11.06 9.44
CA TRP A 238 15.06 11.00 10.04
C TRP A 238 15.15 9.93 11.12
N ILE A 239 14.15 9.84 12.00
CA ILE A 239 14.08 8.81 13.05
C ILE A 239 14.01 7.43 12.41
N TYR A 240 13.21 7.25 11.36
CA TYR A 240 13.10 6.00 10.62
C TYR A 240 14.44 5.60 9.99
N THR A 241 15.12 6.54 9.31
CA THR A 241 16.43 6.32 8.70
C THR A 241 17.49 5.94 9.74
N ILE A 242 17.51 6.64 10.89
CA ILE A 242 18.43 6.33 12.00
C ILE A 242 18.15 4.94 12.55
N LYS A 243 16.88 4.55 12.70
CA LYS A 243 16.49 3.24 13.20
C LYS A 243 16.92 2.11 12.26
N ILE A 244 16.78 2.30 10.95
CA ILE A 244 17.28 1.36 9.93
C ILE A 244 18.80 1.23 10.00
N ARG A 245 19.53 2.36 10.05
CA ARG A 245 21.00 2.33 10.16
C ARG A 245 21.46 1.61 11.41
N ARG A 246 20.81 1.85 12.56
CA ARG A 246 21.10 1.15 13.82
C ARG A 246 20.83 -0.35 13.72
N ARG A 247 19.77 -0.76 13.03
CA ARG A 247 19.44 -2.17 12.84
C ARG A 247 20.45 -2.87 11.92
N LYS A 248 20.83 -2.26 10.79
CA LYS A 248 21.88 -2.79 9.91
C LYS A 248 23.22 -2.94 10.63
N ARG A 249 23.59 -1.98 11.48
CA ARG A 249 24.82 -2.05 12.29
C ARG A 249 24.81 -3.22 13.28
N ARG A 250 23.67 -3.49 13.92
CA ARG A 250 23.50 -4.64 14.83
C ARG A 250 23.57 -5.98 14.07
N GLU A 251 22.96 -6.06 12.89
CA GLU A 251 23.02 -7.25 12.02
C GLU A 251 24.46 -7.51 11.52
N SER A 252 25.23 -6.46 11.17
CA SER A 252 26.65 -6.62 10.81
C SER A 252 27.55 -7.01 11.98
N GLU A 253 27.29 -6.49 13.18
CA GLU A 253 28.03 -6.86 14.40
C GLU A 253 27.72 -8.31 14.82
N SER A 254 26.51 -8.82 14.56
CA SER A 254 26.15 -10.22 14.83
C SER A 254 26.69 -11.25 13.83
N LEU A 255 27.09 -10.82 12.63
CA LEU A 255 27.68 -11.69 11.59
C LEU A 255 29.20 -11.83 11.71
N GLN A 256 29.84 -11.06 12.59
CA GLN A 256 31.28 -11.10 12.85
C GLN A 256 31.67 -11.93 14.09
N CYS A 257 30.69 -12.52 14.78
CA CYS A 257 30.87 -13.41 15.92
C CYS A 257 30.49 -14.85 15.53
#